data_AF-A0A6J4X7U5-F1
#
_entry.id   AF-A0A6J4X7U5-F1
#
_cell.length_a   1.000
_cell.length_b   1.000
_cell.length_c   1.000
_cell.angle_alpha   90.00
_cell.angle_beta   90.00
_cell.angle_gamma   90.00
#
_symmetry.space_group_name_H-M   'P 1'
#
loop_
_entity.id
_entity.type
_entity.pdbx_description
1 polymer ?
#
loop_
_entity_poly.entity_id
_entity_poly.type
_entity_poly.pdbx_seq_one_letter_code
_entity_poly.pdbx_strand_id
1 'polypeptide(L)'
;MLNKLDHFFPFERFDSFFSIIYMTIDVKDGWFDYSCAGHPSPVLIRSDGTMDLLDQRGPIIGFGAEKPFGQTSIQLQAGDRVVLYTDGLLESRNAAGDYFGKPGLYDVLKNHRNEPILAMVDAVYAKIKDFRQQAAPDDDISLLAVEYNGSKQLNYTI
;
A
#
# COMPACT_ATOMS: atom_id res chain seq x y z
N MET A 1 7.11 -5.59 -15.58
CA MET A 1 5.93 -6.48 -15.42
C MET A 1 4.66 -5.80 -15.94
N LEU A 2 4.28 -4.63 -15.42
CA LEU A 2 3.00 -3.97 -15.75
C LEU A 2 2.78 -3.67 -17.24
N ASN A 3 3.82 -3.29 -18.00
CA ASN A 3 3.71 -3.12 -19.45
C ASN A 3 3.18 -4.38 -20.17
N LYS A 4 3.57 -5.58 -19.69
CA LYS A 4 3.07 -6.84 -20.25
C LYS A 4 1.61 -7.06 -19.84
N LEU A 5 1.24 -6.76 -18.60
CA LEU A 5 -0.16 -6.85 -18.14
C LEU A 5 -1.07 -5.94 -18.98
N ASP A 6 -0.69 -4.67 -19.18
CA ASP A 6 -1.47 -3.74 -20.00
C ASP A 6 -1.65 -4.22 -21.44
N HIS A 7 -0.60 -4.78 -22.03
CA HIS A 7 -0.67 -5.38 -23.36
C HIS A 7 -1.57 -6.64 -23.41
N PHE A 8 -1.59 -7.46 -22.36
CA PHE A 8 -2.37 -8.70 -22.33
C PHE A 8 -3.83 -8.52 -21.92
N PHE A 9 -4.16 -7.39 -21.27
CA PHE A 9 -5.49 -7.07 -20.79
C PHE A 9 -6.05 -5.76 -21.40
N PRO A 10 -6.09 -5.61 -22.75
CA PRO A 10 -6.67 -4.43 -23.37
C PRO A 10 -8.18 -4.38 -23.12
N PHE A 11 -8.70 -3.18 -22.86
CA PHE A 11 -10.12 -2.96 -22.56
C PHE A 11 -11.03 -3.51 -23.67
N GLU A 12 -10.66 -3.33 -24.94
CA GLU A 12 -11.46 -3.77 -26.09
C GLU A 12 -11.71 -5.28 -26.12
N ARG A 13 -10.85 -6.06 -25.46
CA ARG A 13 -10.97 -7.52 -25.38
C ARG A 13 -11.73 -7.98 -24.14
N PHE A 14 -11.57 -7.29 -23.02
CA PHE A 14 -12.03 -7.75 -21.71
C PHE A 14 -13.18 -6.93 -21.13
N ASP A 15 -13.54 -5.81 -21.75
CA ASP A 15 -14.56 -4.85 -21.27
C ASP A 15 -14.33 -4.46 -19.80
N SER A 16 -13.06 -4.35 -19.40
CA SER A 16 -12.63 -4.12 -18.03
C SER A 16 -11.28 -3.44 -17.97
N PHE A 17 -11.09 -2.64 -16.93
CA PHE A 17 -9.84 -2.02 -16.53
C PHE A 17 -9.67 -2.21 -15.02
N PHE A 18 -8.43 -2.11 -14.52
CA PHE A 18 -8.18 -2.29 -13.09
C PHE A 18 -6.95 -1.52 -12.62
N SER A 19 -7.00 -1.12 -11.35
CA SER A 19 -5.82 -0.62 -10.64
C SER A 19 -4.99 -1.79 -10.12
N ILE A 20 -3.67 -1.63 -10.07
CA ILE A 20 -2.77 -2.62 -9.47
C ILE A 20 -1.50 -1.94 -8.96
N ILE A 21 -0.96 -2.49 -7.87
CA ILE A 21 0.41 -2.29 -7.48
C ILE A 21 1.15 -3.62 -7.50
N TYR A 22 2.34 -3.62 -8.07
CA TYR A 22 3.23 -4.78 -8.10
C TYR A 22 4.49 -4.45 -7.34
N MET A 23 4.87 -5.32 -6.40
CA MET A 23 6.04 -5.13 -5.55
C MET A 23 6.82 -6.42 -5.42
N THR A 24 8.15 -6.31 -5.32
CA THR A 24 9.05 -7.41 -4.98
C THR A 24 9.99 -6.98 -3.88
N ILE A 25 10.26 -7.89 -2.95
CA ILE A 25 11.17 -7.67 -1.82
C ILE A 25 12.26 -8.73 -1.88
N ASP A 26 13.50 -8.29 -2.00
CA ASP A 26 14.65 -9.11 -1.65
C ASP A 26 14.73 -9.20 -0.11
N VAL A 27 14.37 -10.36 0.43
CA VAL A 27 14.33 -10.59 1.88
C VAL A 27 15.72 -10.67 2.53
N LYS A 28 16.77 -10.84 1.73
CA LYS A 28 18.15 -10.91 2.22
C LYS A 28 18.74 -9.52 2.28
N ASP A 29 18.65 -8.80 1.18
CA ASP A 29 19.35 -7.52 1.05
C ASP A 29 18.43 -6.33 1.31
N GLY A 30 17.10 -6.50 1.35
CA GLY A 30 16.13 -5.46 1.66
C GLY A 30 15.73 -4.57 0.47
N TRP A 31 16.11 -4.95 -0.75
CA TRP A 31 15.71 -4.22 -1.95
C TRP A 31 14.22 -4.39 -2.18
N PHE A 32 13.50 -3.27 -2.19
CA PHE A 32 12.07 -3.18 -2.46
C PHE A 32 11.88 -2.46 -3.79
N ASP A 33 11.41 -3.21 -4.79
CA ASP A 33 10.99 -2.67 -6.08
C ASP A 33 9.48 -2.58 -6.12
N TYR A 34 8.97 -1.48 -6.66
CA TYR A 34 7.53 -1.33 -6.88
C TYR A 34 7.20 -0.56 -8.16
N SER A 35 6.03 -0.88 -8.70
CA SER A 35 5.44 -0.22 -9.85
C SER A 35 3.94 -0.14 -9.63
N CYS A 36 3.33 0.98 -10.01
CA CYS A 36 1.93 1.28 -9.75
C CYS A 36 1.19 1.61 -11.04
N ALA A 37 -0.05 1.13 -11.13
CA ALA A 37 -1.01 1.42 -12.19
C ALA A 37 -2.34 1.83 -11.54
N GLY A 38 -2.56 3.14 -11.34
CA GLY A 38 -3.78 3.69 -10.74
C GLY A 38 -4.07 3.34 -9.27
N HIS A 39 -3.27 2.48 -8.63
CA HIS A 39 -3.48 2.10 -7.23
C HIS A 39 -3.05 3.24 -6.27
N PRO A 40 -3.67 3.40 -5.08
CA PRO A 40 -3.22 4.38 -4.10
C PRO A 40 -1.75 4.20 -3.70
N SER A 41 -1.03 5.30 -3.51
CA SER A 41 0.39 5.27 -3.14
C SER A 41 0.57 4.61 -1.75
N PRO A 42 1.39 3.55 -1.62
CA PRO A 42 1.70 2.95 -0.33
C PRO A 42 2.37 3.95 0.61
N VAL A 43 2.21 3.70 1.91
CA VAL A 43 2.90 4.45 2.96
C VAL A 43 4.12 3.64 3.40
N LEU A 44 5.30 4.24 3.30
CA LEU A 44 6.52 3.75 3.91
C LEU A 44 6.66 4.40 5.29
N ILE A 45 6.82 3.59 6.32
CA ILE A 45 7.10 4.01 7.69
C ILE A 45 8.52 3.55 8.00
N ARG A 46 9.44 4.50 8.15
CA ARG A 46 10.82 4.22 8.54
C ARG A 46 10.89 3.90 10.02
N SER A 47 11.89 3.10 10.41
CA SER A 47 12.11 2.76 11.82
C SER A 47 12.42 3.97 12.73
N ASP A 48 12.88 5.08 12.16
CA ASP A 48 13.05 6.37 12.87
C ASP A 48 11.72 7.13 13.08
N GLY A 49 10.62 6.63 12.50
CA GLY A 49 9.28 7.20 12.56
C GLY A 49 8.95 8.18 11.43
N THR A 50 9.87 8.41 10.49
CA THR A 50 9.58 9.15 9.25
C THR A 50 8.56 8.39 8.43
N MET A 51 7.61 9.11 7.82
CA MET A 51 6.58 8.53 6.95
C MET A 51 6.64 9.18 5.58
N ASP A 52 6.76 8.35 4.55
CA ASP A 52 6.82 8.78 3.15
C ASP A 52 5.71 8.10 2.34
N LEU A 53 5.24 8.80 1.31
CA LEU A 53 4.43 8.18 0.27
C LEU A 53 5.32 7.66 -0.85
N LEU A 54 5.13 6.40 -1.20
CA LEU A 54 5.76 5.78 -2.35
C LEU A 54 5.05 6.23 -3.65
N ASP A 55 5.28 7.48 -4.06
CA ASP A 55 4.51 8.17 -5.10
C ASP A 55 4.92 7.83 -6.55
N GLN A 56 5.30 6.57 -6.82
CA GLN A 56 5.36 6.08 -8.19
C GLN A 56 3.93 5.98 -8.72
N ARG A 57 3.65 6.71 -9.80
CA ARG A 57 2.36 6.66 -10.50
C ARG A 57 2.49 5.98 -11.85
N GLY A 58 1.35 5.53 -12.37
CA GLY A 58 1.20 4.99 -13.71
C GLY A 58 -0.27 4.99 -14.12
N PRO A 59 -0.55 4.83 -15.42
CA PRO A 59 -1.93 4.75 -15.93
C PRO A 59 -2.69 3.55 -15.35
N ILE A 60 -3.99 3.47 -15.57
CA ILE A 60 -4.77 2.28 -15.21
C ILE A 60 -4.53 1.20 -16.27
N ILE A 61 -4.49 -0.08 -15.88
CA ILE A 61 -4.36 -1.19 -16.82
C ILE A 61 -5.60 -1.30 -17.70
N GLY A 62 -5.40 -1.46 -19.00
CA GLY A 62 -6.45 -1.72 -19.99
C GLY A 62 -6.71 -0.55 -20.94
N PHE A 63 -6.22 0.65 -20.62
CA PHE A 63 -6.38 1.83 -21.49
C PHE A 63 -5.27 1.98 -22.54
N GLY A 64 -4.29 1.07 -22.59
CA GLY A 64 -3.19 1.16 -23.55
C GLY A 64 -2.27 2.33 -23.25
N ALA A 65 -1.33 2.12 -22.33
CA ALA A 65 -0.41 3.17 -21.90
C ALA A 65 0.51 3.62 -23.04
N GLU A 66 0.46 4.91 -23.42
CA GLU A 66 1.41 5.49 -24.38
C GLU A 66 2.85 5.49 -23.85
N LYS A 67 3.01 5.56 -22.52
CA LYS A 67 4.30 5.55 -21.83
C LYS A 67 4.43 4.29 -20.97
N PRO A 68 5.64 3.70 -20.88
CA PRO A 68 5.86 2.58 -20.01
C PRO A 68 5.57 2.89 -18.54
N PHE A 69 5.06 1.89 -17.81
CA PHE A 69 4.94 1.95 -16.35
C PHE A 69 6.33 2.07 -15.72
N GLY A 70 6.52 3.10 -14.90
CA GLY A 70 7.76 3.32 -14.14
C GLY A 70 7.90 2.32 -13.00
N GLN A 71 9.15 2.04 -12.63
CA GLN A 71 9.51 1.26 -11.46
C GLN A 71 10.43 2.10 -10.58
N THR A 72 10.21 2.06 -9.27
CA THR A 72 11.08 2.67 -8.28
C THR A 72 11.64 1.58 -7.37
N SER A 73 12.92 1.72 -7.03
CA SER A 73 13.64 0.85 -6.10
C SER A 73 14.00 1.64 -4.85
N ILE A 74 13.74 1.07 -3.67
CA ILE A 74 14.19 1.63 -2.39
C ILE A 74 14.87 0.54 -1.57
N GLN A 75 15.79 0.98 -0.72
CA GLN A 75 16.43 0.11 0.25
C GLN A 75 15.63 0.17 1.57
N LEU A 76 15.06 -0.96 1.99
CA LEU A 76 14.46 -1.11 3.30
C LEU A 76 15.54 -1.37 4.35
N GLN A 77 15.35 -0.79 5.52
CA GLN A 77 16.13 -1.06 6.73
C GLN A 77 15.33 -1.92 7.71
N ALA A 78 16.01 -2.59 8.62
CA ALA A 78 15.33 -3.36 9.66
C ALA A 78 14.38 -2.47 10.46
N GLY A 79 13.14 -2.93 10.63
CA GLY A 79 12.05 -2.21 11.28
C GLY A 79 11.24 -1.29 10.35
N ASP A 80 11.67 -1.09 9.09
CA ASP A 80 10.86 -0.36 8.11
C ASP A 80 9.57 -1.13 7.79
N ARG A 81 8.47 -0.40 7.63
CA ARG A 81 7.15 -0.95 7.29
C ARG A 81 6.60 -0.34 6.03
N VAL A 82 5.94 -1.15 5.21
CA VAL A 82 5.18 -0.69 4.04
C VAL A 82 3.71 -1.05 4.24
N VAL A 83 2.83 -0.06 4.11
CA VAL A 83 1.38 -0.20 4.25
C VAL A 83 0.70 0.11 2.93
N LEU A 84 -0.09 -0.85 2.46
CA LEU A 84 -0.88 -0.80 1.24
C LEU A 84 -2.35 -0.83 1.59
N TYR A 85 -3.16 -0.12 0.80
CA TYR A 85 -4.59 -0.02 1.01
C TYR A 85 -5.32 0.23 -0.31
N THR A 86 -6.56 -0.21 -0.40
CA THR A 86 -7.46 0.18 -1.49
C THR A 86 -8.06 1.57 -1.24
N ASP A 87 -8.51 2.22 -2.30
CA ASP A 87 -9.24 3.49 -2.25
C ASP A 87 -10.50 3.41 -1.39
N GLY A 88 -11.22 2.28 -1.39
CA GLY A 88 -12.34 2.04 -0.47
C GLY A 88 -12.03 2.33 1.01
N LEU A 89 -10.77 2.22 1.44
CA LEU A 89 -10.33 2.64 2.77
C LEU A 89 -10.41 4.16 2.96
N LEU A 90 -9.86 4.94 2.01
CA LEU A 90 -9.84 6.40 2.07
C LEU A 90 -11.21 7.00 1.76
N GLU A 91 -11.94 6.37 0.85
CA GLU A 91 -13.24 6.80 0.36
C GLU A 91 -14.40 6.34 1.25
N SER A 92 -14.12 5.56 2.29
CA SER A 92 -15.08 5.22 3.34
C SER A 92 -15.74 6.47 3.93
N ARG A 93 -17.07 6.47 4.03
CA ARG A 93 -17.86 7.61 4.51
C ARG A 93 -18.49 7.39 5.88
N ASN A 94 -18.55 8.45 6.68
CA ASN A 94 -19.36 8.47 7.89
C ASN A 94 -20.85 8.74 7.56
N ALA A 95 -21.71 8.76 8.59
CA ALA A 95 -23.14 9.04 8.42
C ALA A 95 -23.46 10.47 7.90
N ALA A 96 -22.52 11.41 8.01
CA ALA A 96 -22.63 12.76 7.45
C ALA A 96 -22.17 12.83 5.98
N GLY A 97 -21.61 11.75 5.44
CA GLY A 97 -21.06 11.68 4.08
C GLY A 97 -19.61 12.15 3.96
N ASP A 98 -18.92 12.44 5.07
CA ASP A 98 -17.51 12.83 5.05
C ASP A 98 -16.60 11.63 4.80
N TYR A 99 -15.56 11.83 4.02
CA TYR A 99 -14.53 10.82 3.75
C TYR A 99 -13.58 10.62 4.94
N PHE A 100 -13.18 9.37 5.18
CA PHE A 100 -12.15 9.02 6.16
C PHE A 100 -10.81 9.68 5.81
N GLY A 101 -10.42 9.55 4.53
CA GLY A 101 -9.29 10.23 3.94
C GLY A 101 -7.92 9.87 4.50
N LYS A 102 -6.88 10.46 3.90
CA LYS A 102 -5.49 10.26 4.31
C LYS A 102 -5.19 10.69 5.76
N PRO A 103 -5.73 11.83 6.27
CA PRO A 103 -5.44 12.25 7.65
C PRO A 103 -5.84 11.19 8.69
N GLY A 104 -7.00 10.54 8.52
CA GLY A 104 -7.48 9.50 9.42
C GLY A 104 -6.56 8.27 9.44
N LEU A 105 -6.15 7.80 8.25
CA LEU A 105 -5.20 6.69 8.14
C LEU A 105 -3.84 7.05 8.78
N TYR A 106 -3.29 8.22 8.45
CA TYR A 106 -1.93 8.58 8.82
C TYR A 106 -1.79 8.82 10.32
N ASP A 107 -2.82 9.36 10.97
CA ASP A 107 -2.85 9.50 12.42
C ASP A 107 -2.70 8.13 13.11
N VAL A 108 -3.46 7.13 12.66
CA VAL A 108 -3.36 5.77 13.21
C VAL A 108 -1.98 5.18 12.95
N LEU A 109 -1.48 5.23 11.71
CA LEU A 109 -0.17 4.67 11.36
C LEU A 109 0.94 5.31 12.20
N LYS A 110 0.89 6.63 12.41
CA LYS A 110 1.87 7.37 13.22
C LYS A 110 1.81 6.97 14.70
N ASN A 111 0.62 6.82 15.26
CA ASN A 111 0.43 6.53 16.69
C ASN A 111 0.76 5.07 17.03
N HIS A 112 0.55 4.14 16.09
CA HIS A 112 0.77 2.70 16.30
C HIS A 112 2.07 2.17 15.66
N ARG A 113 2.97 3.05 15.18
CA ARG A 113 4.21 2.65 14.47
C ARG A 113 5.18 1.78 15.26
N ASN A 114 5.17 1.88 16.59
CA ASN A 114 6.07 1.13 17.48
C ASN A 114 5.41 -0.13 18.05
N GLU A 115 4.13 -0.37 17.75
CA GLU A 115 3.41 -1.56 18.20
C GLU A 115 3.64 -2.72 17.22
N PRO A 116 3.36 -3.98 17.62
CA PRO A 116 3.36 -5.10 16.69
C PRO A 116 2.53 -4.79 15.44
N ILE A 117 3.00 -5.19 14.25
CA ILE A 117 2.36 -4.81 12.98
C ILE A 117 0.87 -5.19 12.91
N LEU A 118 0.47 -6.30 13.53
CA LEU A 118 -0.93 -6.71 13.61
C LEU A 118 -1.77 -5.76 14.46
N ALA A 119 -1.22 -5.24 15.56
CA ALA A 119 -1.91 -4.24 16.39
C ALA A 119 -2.16 -2.93 15.62
N MET A 120 -1.20 -2.52 14.77
CA MET A 120 -1.41 -1.38 13.86
C MET A 120 -2.55 -1.64 12.86
N VAL A 121 -2.58 -2.83 12.25
CA VAL A 121 -3.65 -3.22 11.32
C VAL A 121 -5.02 -3.22 12.03
N ASP A 122 -5.09 -3.79 13.23
CA ASP A 122 -6.30 -3.81 14.05
C ASP A 122 -6.75 -2.40 14.44
N ALA A 123 -5.80 -1.50 14.76
CA ALA A 123 -6.09 -0.11 15.07
C ALA A 123 -6.67 0.65 13.86
N VAL A 124 -6.16 0.41 12.65
CA VAL A 124 -6.71 1.01 11.42
C VAL A 124 -8.14 0.51 11.19
N TYR A 125 -8.35 -0.80 11.32
CA TYR A 125 -9.69 -1.38 11.18
C TYR A 125 -10.67 -0.84 12.22
N ALA A 126 -10.28 -0.78 13.49
CA ALA A 126 -11.09 -0.22 14.56
C ALA A 126 -11.43 1.25 14.31
N LYS A 127 -10.46 2.05 13.85
CA LYS A 127 -10.67 3.46 13.53
C LYS A 127 -11.68 3.67 12.40
N ILE A 128 -11.60 2.87 11.33
CA ILE A 128 -12.56 2.94 10.22
C ILE A 128 -13.96 2.54 10.67
N LYS A 129 -14.06 1.47 11.46
CA LYS A 129 -15.34 1.01 12.02
C LYS A 129 -15.98 2.08 12.90
N ASP A 130 -15.20 2.71 13.78
CA ASP A 130 -15.66 3.82 14.62
C ASP A 130 -16.03 5.06 13.79
N PHE A 131 -15.24 5.40 12.77
CA PHE A 131 -15.55 6.52 11.88
C PHE A 131 -16.88 6.33 11.14
N ARG A 132 -17.14 5.11 10.65
CA ARG A 132 -18.35 4.78 9.88
C ARG A 132 -19.58 4.57 10.75
N GLN A 133 -19.42 4.15 12.01
CA GLN A 133 -20.51 3.74 12.89
C GLN A 133 -21.39 2.67 12.21
N GLN A 134 -22.65 3.01 11.88
CA GLN A 134 -23.59 2.11 11.20
C GLN A 134 -23.61 2.26 9.67
N ALA A 135 -22.85 3.20 9.10
CA ALA A 135 -22.78 3.38 7.66
C ALA A 135 -22.14 2.15 6.98
N ALA A 136 -22.77 1.64 5.92
CA ALA A 136 -22.22 0.56 5.11
C ALA A 136 -20.97 1.04 4.33
N PRO A 137 -20.08 0.13 3.90
CA PRO A 137 -18.97 0.50 3.03
C PRO A 137 -19.52 0.77 1.64
N ASP A 138 -19.06 1.84 1.00
CA ASP A 138 -19.40 2.14 -0.39
C ASP A 138 -18.59 1.28 -1.38
N ASP A 139 -17.43 0.79 -0.96
CA ASP A 139 -16.50 -0.04 -1.73
C ASP A 139 -15.73 -1.02 -0.84
N ASP A 140 -15.04 -1.99 -1.43
CA ASP A 140 -14.23 -2.98 -0.74
C ASP A 140 -12.99 -2.35 -0.07
N ILE A 141 -12.78 -2.72 1.19
CA ILE A 141 -11.66 -2.25 2.00
C ILE A 141 -10.64 -3.36 2.15
N SER A 142 -9.44 -3.14 1.62
CA SER A 142 -8.28 -4.02 1.84
C SER A 142 -7.13 -3.24 2.43
N LEU A 143 -6.42 -3.85 3.38
CA LEU A 143 -5.21 -3.33 4.02
C LEU A 143 -4.16 -4.44 4.11
N LEU A 144 -2.95 -4.15 3.68
CA LEU A 144 -1.79 -5.04 3.82
C LEU A 144 -0.64 -4.26 4.45
N ALA A 145 -0.05 -4.79 5.51
CA ALA A 145 1.14 -4.23 6.14
C ALA A 145 2.26 -5.26 6.10
N VAL A 146 3.46 -4.81 5.74
CA VAL A 146 4.69 -5.62 5.71
C VAL A 146 5.75 -4.94 6.56
N GLU A 147 6.42 -5.68 7.44
CA GLU A 147 7.57 -5.21 8.21
C GLU A 147 8.82 -5.97 7.76
N TYR A 148 9.86 -5.23 7.40
CA TYR A 148 11.15 -5.81 7.05
C TYR A 148 12.02 -5.96 8.29
N ASN A 149 12.27 -7.19 8.72
CA ASN A 149 13.03 -7.49 9.94
C ASN A 149 14.56 -7.51 9.74
N GLY A 150 15.05 -7.22 8.52
CA GLY A 150 16.45 -7.42 8.15
C GLY A 150 16.84 -8.89 8.00
N SER A 151 18.02 -9.13 7.44
CA SER A 151 18.60 -10.48 7.38
C SER A 151 19.07 -10.91 8.77
N LYS A 152 18.73 -12.13 9.20
CA LYS A 152 19.45 -12.77 10.31
C LYS A 152 20.90 -13.01 9.89
N GLN A 153 21.84 -12.23 10.43
CA GLN A 153 23.24 -12.65 10.41
C GLN A 153 23.37 -13.87 11.30
N LEU A 154 23.64 -15.03 10.69
CA LEU A 154 24.08 -16.21 11.41
C LEU A 154 25.49 -15.91 11.92
N ASN A 155 25.58 -15.45 13.17
CA ASN A 155 26.86 -15.33 13.86
C ASN A 155 27.38 -16.75 14.13
N TYR A 156 28.21 -17.27 13.24
CA TYR A 156 29.07 -18.40 13.56
C TYR A 156 30.25 -17.86 14.37
N THR A 157 30.24 -18.11 15.69
CA THR A 157 31.46 -18.04 16.49
C THR A 157 32.20 -19.36 16.30
N ILE A 158 33.44 -19.30 15.78
CA ILE A 158 34.38 -20.44 15.77
C ILE A 158 34.99 -20.57 17.16
#